data_AF-X0RWZ4-F1
#
_entry.id   AF-X0RWZ4-F1
#
_cell.length_a   1.000
_cell.length_b   1.000
_cell.length_c   1.000
_cell.angle_alpha   90.00
_cell.angle_beta   90.00
_cell.angle_gamma   90.00
#
_symmetry.space_group_name_H-M   'P 1'
#
loop_
_entity.id
_entity.type
_entity.pdbx_description
1 polymer ?
#
loop_
_entity_poly.entity_id
_entity_poly.type
_entity_poly.pdbx_seq_one_letter_code
_entity_poly.pdbx_strand_id
1 'polypeptide(L)'
;MDEIREQGEDFGKVNLGRGKKIQVEFVSVNPTGPLHVGHGKCAAVGDALSSILEAAGYEAEKEYYINDQGKQIDILGQSVQVRYNNLLGEKKEFPADGYKGEYIVDIAKEVIDEFQDKYKGRNDKETQGFFKEFTLKKILSGIEKDLKDFGVEFDVWFSEKSLYEQNKLQEVIELLQQRGFLYEEKGALWLKSTVFGDEKDRVVIRENNIPTYFASDIVYHQNKYQRGF
;
A
#
# COMPACT_ATOMS: atom_id res chain seq x y z
N MET A 1 -32.16 26.68 -17.98
CA MET A 1 -31.03 27.52 -18.45
C MET A 1 -30.68 28.57 -17.42
N ASP A 2 -31.65 29.26 -16.81
CA ASP A 2 -31.37 30.26 -15.77
C ASP A 2 -30.78 29.63 -14.50
N GLU A 3 -31.33 28.49 -14.04
CA GLU A 3 -30.79 27.75 -12.87
C GLU A 3 -29.33 27.30 -13.06
N ILE A 4 -28.97 26.84 -14.28
CA ILE A 4 -27.58 26.46 -14.62
C ILE A 4 -26.66 27.69 -14.57
N ARG A 5 -27.12 28.85 -15.04
CA ARG A 5 -26.33 30.09 -15.02
C ARG A 5 -26.17 30.66 -13.61
N GLU A 6 -27.21 30.51 -12.78
CA GLU A 6 -27.21 31.00 -11.40
C GLU A 6 -26.31 30.12 -10.51
N GLN A 7 -26.37 28.80 -10.66
CA GLN A 7 -25.57 27.86 -9.86
C GLN A 7 -24.14 27.66 -10.40
N GLY A 8 -23.90 27.86 -11.71
CA GLY A 8 -22.56 27.78 -12.29
C GLY A 8 -21.87 26.43 -12.05
N GLU A 9 -20.69 26.44 -11.43
CA GLU A 9 -19.92 25.23 -11.09
C GLU A 9 -20.57 24.39 -9.97
N ASP A 10 -21.53 24.95 -9.25
CA ASP A 10 -22.28 24.23 -8.22
C ASP A 10 -23.53 23.53 -8.78
N PHE A 11 -23.84 23.72 -10.06
CA PHE A 11 -24.98 23.07 -10.68
C PHE A 11 -24.85 21.54 -10.61
N GLY A 12 -25.87 20.89 -10.04
CA GLY A 12 -25.90 19.44 -9.84
C GLY A 12 -25.23 18.95 -8.55
N LYS A 13 -24.60 19.84 -7.77
CA LYS A 13 -24.16 19.49 -6.41
C LYS A 13 -25.38 19.34 -5.50
N VAL A 14 -25.32 18.37 -4.60
CA VAL A 14 -26.35 18.10 -3.59
C VAL A 14 -25.69 17.95 -2.23
N ASN A 15 -26.42 18.18 -1.15
CA ASN A 15 -25.89 17.99 0.21
C ASN A 15 -26.50 16.77 0.90
N LEU A 16 -26.38 15.60 0.25
CA LEU A 16 -26.85 14.33 0.81
C LEU A 16 -25.90 13.82 1.91
N GLY A 17 -24.60 14.05 1.74
CA GLY A 17 -23.56 13.64 2.67
C GLY A 17 -23.60 14.40 4.00
N ARG A 18 -24.04 15.67 4.00
CA ARG A 18 -24.15 16.52 5.20
C ARG A 18 -22.83 16.59 5.99
N GLY A 19 -21.70 16.65 5.29
CA GLY A 19 -20.36 16.69 5.90
C GLY A 19 -19.92 15.36 6.53
N LYS A 20 -20.60 14.24 6.21
CA LYS A 20 -20.10 12.92 6.61
C LYS A 20 -18.77 12.65 5.93
N LYS A 21 -17.82 12.17 6.72
CA LYS A 21 -16.53 11.72 6.23
C LYS A 21 -16.67 10.39 5.50
N ILE A 22 -15.92 10.24 4.42
CA ILE A 22 -15.80 8.98 3.71
C ILE A 22 -14.37 8.85 3.20
N GLN A 23 -13.78 7.68 3.37
CA GLN A 23 -12.48 7.39 2.78
C GLN A 23 -12.69 6.58 1.50
N VAL A 24 -12.02 6.99 0.43
CA VAL A 24 -11.96 6.27 -0.84
C VAL A 24 -10.53 5.78 -1.04
N GLU A 25 -10.33 4.48 -0.86
CA GLU A 25 -9.06 3.83 -1.17
C GLU A 25 -9.07 3.31 -2.62
N PHE A 26 -8.01 3.62 -3.37
CA PHE A 26 -7.88 3.14 -4.75
C PHE A 26 -6.43 3.11 -5.24
N VAL A 27 -6.22 2.46 -6.39
CA VAL A 27 -4.91 2.10 -6.96
C VAL A 27 -4.16 1.09 -6.10
N SER A 28 -3.67 1.47 -4.92
CA SER A 28 -3.02 0.60 -3.89
C SER A 28 -2.18 -0.55 -4.46
N VAL A 29 -1.40 -0.31 -5.51
CA VAL A 29 -0.61 -1.37 -6.14
C VAL A 29 0.63 -1.65 -5.31
N ASN A 30 1.07 -2.90 -5.28
CA ASN A 30 2.32 -3.26 -4.63
C ASN A 30 3.47 -2.42 -5.23
N PRO A 31 4.32 -1.79 -4.41
CA PRO A 31 5.38 -0.89 -4.89
C PRO A 31 6.60 -1.68 -5.37
N THR A 32 6.37 -2.63 -6.28
CA THR A 32 7.38 -3.55 -6.82
C THR A 32 7.81 -3.17 -8.23
N GLY A 33 7.20 -2.14 -8.82
CA GLY A 33 7.53 -1.58 -10.12
C GLY A 33 6.68 -0.35 -10.47
N PRO A 34 6.91 0.26 -11.64
CA PRO A 34 6.15 1.41 -12.11
C PRO A 34 4.70 1.05 -12.44
N LEU A 35 3.83 2.06 -12.52
CA LEU A 35 2.46 1.86 -12.97
C LEU A 35 2.42 1.44 -14.44
N HIS A 36 1.39 0.67 -14.79
CA HIS A 36 1.08 0.33 -16.17
C HIS A 36 -0.33 0.79 -16.53
N VAL A 37 -0.67 0.80 -17.82
CA VAL A 37 -1.97 1.27 -18.34
C VAL A 37 -3.20 0.69 -17.62
N GLY A 38 -3.13 -0.56 -17.16
CA GLY A 38 -4.21 -1.19 -16.39
C GLY A 38 -4.57 -0.47 -15.08
N HIS A 39 -3.61 0.23 -14.44
CA HIS A 39 -3.84 0.97 -13.21
C HIS A 39 -4.56 2.30 -13.45
N GLY A 40 -4.48 2.86 -14.67
CA GLY A 40 -5.20 4.09 -15.04
C GLY A 40 -6.71 3.94 -14.91
N LYS A 41 -7.25 2.73 -15.13
CA LYS A 41 -8.68 2.46 -14.87
C LYS A 41 -9.02 2.65 -13.38
N CYS A 42 -8.23 2.08 -12.48
CA CYS A 42 -8.47 2.20 -11.04
C CYS A 42 -8.32 3.66 -10.58
N ALA A 43 -7.31 4.36 -11.09
CA ALA A 43 -7.09 5.78 -10.83
C ALA A 43 -8.31 6.63 -11.24
N ALA A 44 -8.78 6.48 -12.49
CA ALA A 44 -9.92 7.23 -13.01
C ALA A 44 -11.22 6.93 -12.25
N VAL A 45 -11.48 5.66 -11.90
CA VAL A 45 -12.70 5.28 -11.19
C VAL A 45 -12.71 5.81 -9.76
N GLY A 46 -11.59 5.66 -9.03
CA GLY A 46 -11.50 6.13 -7.65
C GLY A 46 -11.57 7.64 -7.55
N ASP A 47 -10.87 8.35 -8.43
CA ASP A 47 -10.88 9.82 -8.46
C ASP A 47 -12.28 10.37 -8.80
N ALA A 48 -12.93 9.82 -9.83
CA ALA A 48 -14.28 10.23 -10.20
C ALA A 48 -15.30 9.93 -9.08
N LEU A 49 -15.17 8.80 -8.39
CA LEU A 49 -16.02 8.46 -7.25
C LEU A 49 -15.85 9.50 -6.12
N SER A 50 -14.61 9.86 -5.78
CA SER A 50 -14.33 10.88 -4.77
C SER A 50 -14.93 12.24 -5.16
N SER A 51 -14.76 12.69 -6.40
CA SER A 51 -15.34 13.94 -6.88
C SER A 51 -16.88 13.93 -6.84
N ILE A 52 -17.51 12.79 -7.16
CA ILE A 52 -18.97 12.64 -7.05
C ILE A 52 -19.42 12.70 -5.59
N LEU A 53 -18.68 12.09 -4.66
CA LEU A 53 -18.98 12.12 -3.23
C LEU A 53 -18.84 13.55 -2.66
N GLU A 54 -17.81 14.28 -3.05
CA GLU A 54 -17.64 15.70 -2.69
C GLU A 54 -18.79 16.55 -3.24
N ALA A 55 -19.15 16.36 -4.53
CA ALA A 55 -20.30 17.02 -5.13
C ALA A 55 -21.64 16.65 -4.46
N ALA A 56 -21.69 15.49 -3.78
CA ALA A 56 -22.83 15.05 -2.98
C ALA A 56 -22.77 15.50 -1.50
N GLY A 57 -21.79 16.33 -1.11
CA GLY A 57 -21.68 16.94 0.22
C GLY A 57 -21.03 16.05 1.27
N TYR A 58 -20.21 15.07 0.86
CA TYR A 58 -19.34 14.30 1.75
C TYR A 58 -17.96 14.97 1.88
N GLU A 59 -17.28 14.72 2.99
CA GLU A 59 -15.86 15.01 3.16
C GLU A 59 -15.07 13.76 2.71
N ALA A 60 -14.71 13.70 1.43
CA ALA A 60 -13.98 12.56 0.88
C ALA A 60 -12.47 12.68 1.15
N GLU A 61 -11.84 11.59 1.59
CA GLU A 61 -10.39 11.46 1.71
C GLU A 61 -9.90 10.36 0.76
N LYS A 62 -8.98 10.70 -0.14
CA LYS A 62 -8.35 9.77 -1.08
C LYS A 62 -7.13 9.15 -0.40
N GLU A 63 -7.13 7.83 -0.24
CA GLU A 63 -6.02 7.10 0.40
C GLU A 63 -5.38 6.06 -0.53
N TYR A 64 -4.06 6.05 -0.58
CA TYR A 64 -3.26 5.02 -1.25
C TYR A 64 -2.68 4.09 -0.19
N TYR A 65 -2.99 2.79 -0.25
CA TYR A 65 -2.39 1.80 0.64
C TYR A 65 -1.08 1.25 0.06
N ILE A 66 0.02 1.44 0.79
CA ILE A 66 1.35 0.97 0.42
C ILE A 66 1.63 -0.36 1.13
N ASN A 67 1.72 -1.43 0.35
CA ASN A 67 2.24 -2.72 0.80
C ASN A 67 3.78 -2.69 0.82
N ASP A 68 4.35 -2.04 1.83
CA ASP A 68 5.81 -1.90 2.04
C ASP A 68 6.39 -2.97 2.97
N GLN A 69 5.65 -4.06 3.18
CA GLN A 69 6.05 -5.15 4.05
C GLN A 69 6.24 -6.48 3.34
N GLY A 70 7.04 -7.34 3.96
CA GLY A 70 7.23 -8.72 3.53
C GLY A 70 8.29 -8.93 2.43
N LYS A 71 8.36 -10.20 2.01
CA LYS A 71 9.47 -10.75 1.21
C LYS A 71 9.63 -10.08 -0.16
N GLN A 72 8.54 -9.59 -0.75
CA GLN A 72 8.59 -8.97 -2.08
C GLN A 72 9.47 -7.72 -2.10
N ILE A 73 9.38 -6.89 -1.06
CA ILE A 73 10.17 -5.66 -0.93
C ILE A 73 11.64 -6.00 -0.65
N ASP A 74 11.91 -7.08 0.10
CA ASP A 74 13.28 -7.56 0.32
C ASP A 74 13.94 -8.04 -0.98
N ILE A 75 13.21 -8.86 -1.77
CA ILE A 75 13.68 -9.35 -3.08
C ILE A 75 13.90 -8.17 -4.05
N LEU A 76 13.05 -7.15 -3.98
CA LEU A 76 13.16 -5.93 -4.79
C LEU A 76 14.45 -5.16 -4.50
N GLY A 77 14.74 -4.90 -3.22
CA GLY A 77 16.00 -4.27 -2.80
C GLY A 77 17.23 -5.10 -3.19
N GLN A 78 17.17 -6.43 -3.01
CA GLN A 78 18.24 -7.34 -3.44
C GLN A 78 18.47 -7.30 -4.95
N SER A 79 17.40 -7.19 -5.75
CA SER A 79 17.47 -7.09 -7.20
C SER A 79 18.26 -5.87 -7.64
N VAL A 80 18.00 -4.71 -7.03
CA VAL A 80 18.75 -3.46 -7.27
C VAL A 80 20.20 -3.60 -6.78
N GLN A 81 20.43 -4.14 -5.58
CA GLN A 81 21.78 -4.34 -5.03
C GLN A 81 22.65 -5.22 -5.95
N VAL A 82 22.09 -6.27 -6.54
CA VAL A 82 22.82 -7.12 -7.49
C VAL A 82 23.13 -6.36 -8.77
N ARG A 83 22.18 -5.60 -9.34
CA ARG A 83 22.46 -4.75 -10.52
C ARG A 83 23.52 -3.70 -10.24
N TYR A 84 23.45 -3.03 -9.09
CA TYR A 84 24.45 -2.06 -8.63
C TYR A 84 25.85 -2.67 -8.61
N ASN A 85 26.02 -3.84 -8.00
CA ASN A 85 27.31 -4.52 -7.96
C ASN A 85 27.80 -4.93 -9.36
N ASN A 86 26.91 -5.47 -10.19
CA ASN A 86 27.25 -5.88 -11.55
C ASN A 86 27.66 -4.71 -12.45
N LEU A 87 27.00 -3.55 -12.31
CA LEU A 87 27.38 -2.31 -13.01
C LEU A 87 28.77 -1.80 -12.58
N LEU A 88 29.18 -2.08 -11.34
CA LEU A 88 30.52 -1.76 -10.83
C LEU A 88 31.56 -2.86 -11.10
N GLY A 89 31.24 -3.84 -11.95
CA GLY A 89 32.16 -4.87 -12.43
C GLY A 89 32.22 -6.14 -11.59
N GLU A 90 31.41 -6.29 -10.55
CA GLU A 90 31.26 -7.57 -9.85
C GLU A 90 30.50 -8.58 -10.73
N LYS A 91 30.72 -9.87 -10.49
CA LYS A 91 29.97 -10.95 -11.14
C LYS A 91 29.04 -11.63 -10.13
N LYS A 92 28.02 -10.89 -9.68
CA LYS A 92 26.99 -11.44 -8.78
C LYS A 92 25.87 -12.07 -9.60
N GLU A 93 25.51 -13.30 -9.23
CA GLU A 93 24.38 -14.00 -9.83
C GLU A 93 23.07 -13.29 -9.49
N PHE A 94 22.19 -13.20 -10.48
CA PHE A 94 20.88 -12.57 -10.30
C PHE A 94 19.91 -13.55 -9.63
N PRO A 95 19.15 -13.13 -8.59
CA PRO A 95 18.19 -14.00 -7.93
C PRO A 95 17.15 -14.54 -8.92
N ALA A 96 16.77 -15.81 -8.75
CA ALA A 96 15.80 -16.45 -9.64
C ALA A 96 14.42 -15.77 -9.60
N ASP A 97 14.01 -15.37 -8.39
CA ASP A 97 12.79 -14.61 -8.08
C ASP A 97 12.99 -13.09 -8.12
N GLY A 98 14.17 -12.61 -8.52
CA GLY A 98 14.48 -11.19 -8.60
C GLY A 98 13.71 -10.45 -9.70
N TYR A 99 13.46 -9.17 -9.47
CA TYR A 99 12.81 -8.27 -10.42
C TYR A 99 13.78 -7.87 -11.53
N LYS A 100 13.36 -7.99 -12.80
CA LYS A 100 14.28 -7.89 -13.96
C LYS A 100 13.99 -6.71 -14.90
N GLY A 101 13.04 -5.84 -14.57
CA GLY A 101 12.69 -4.71 -15.43
C GLY A 101 13.82 -3.68 -15.54
N GLU A 102 13.79 -2.86 -16.59
CA GLU A 102 14.80 -1.81 -16.85
C GLU A 102 14.91 -0.83 -15.66
N TYR A 103 13.78 -0.50 -15.02
CA TYR A 103 13.73 0.33 -13.82
C TYR A 103 14.65 -0.16 -12.67
N ILE A 104 14.90 -1.47 -12.55
CA ILE A 104 15.84 -2.00 -11.54
C ILE A 104 17.28 -1.59 -11.85
N VAL A 105 17.63 -1.59 -13.14
CA VAL A 105 18.95 -1.14 -13.60
C VAL A 105 19.07 0.37 -13.44
N ASP A 106 18.00 1.12 -13.74
CA ASP A 106 18.02 2.59 -13.63
C ASP A 106 18.11 3.05 -12.17
N ILE A 107 17.35 2.45 -11.25
CA ILE A 107 17.49 2.71 -9.81
C ILE A 107 18.92 2.36 -9.35
N ALA A 108 19.52 1.27 -9.86
CA ALA A 108 20.90 0.91 -9.51
C ALA A 108 21.92 1.95 -10.02
N LYS A 109 21.70 2.54 -11.21
CA LYS A 109 22.52 3.66 -11.71
C LYS A 109 22.35 4.90 -10.82
N GLU A 110 21.13 5.22 -10.41
CA GLU A 110 20.90 6.34 -9.47
C GLU A 110 21.64 6.15 -8.15
N VAL A 111 21.69 4.92 -7.62
CA VAL A 111 22.51 4.62 -6.43
C VAL A 111 24.00 4.86 -6.71
N ILE A 112 24.51 4.50 -7.90
CA ILE A 112 25.90 4.76 -8.28
C ILE A 112 26.14 6.28 -8.41
N ASP A 113 25.22 7.02 -9.02
CA ASP A 113 25.37 8.45 -9.21
C ASP A 113 25.41 9.18 -7.85
N GLU A 114 24.52 8.82 -6.93
CA GLU A 114 24.42 9.44 -5.60
C GLU A 114 25.48 8.94 -4.60
N PHE A 115 25.81 7.64 -4.61
CA PHE A 115 26.63 6.99 -3.57
C PHE A 115 27.91 6.33 -4.09
N GLN A 116 28.18 6.39 -5.38
CA GLN A 116 29.37 5.83 -6.04
C GLN A 116 29.55 4.35 -5.68
N ASP A 117 30.75 3.93 -5.25
CA ASP A 117 31.08 2.54 -4.91
C ASP A 117 30.95 2.21 -3.41
N LYS A 118 30.33 3.10 -2.61
CA LYS A 118 30.21 2.96 -1.14
C LYS A 118 29.73 1.60 -0.66
N TYR A 119 28.81 0.98 -1.40
CA TYR A 119 28.18 -0.29 -1.03
C TYR A 119 28.70 -1.49 -1.84
N LYS A 120 29.73 -1.29 -2.66
CA LYS A 120 30.25 -2.34 -3.55
C LYS A 120 30.73 -3.55 -2.74
N GLY A 121 30.35 -4.74 -3.19
CA GLY A 121 30.72 -6.02 -2.58
C GLY A 121 29.97 -6.35 -1.27
N ARG A 122 29.47 -5.34 -0.55
CA ARG A 122 28.82 -5.50 0.77
C ARG A 122 27.50 -6.28 0.70
N ASN A 123 27.22 -7.03 1.76
CA ASN A 123 25.99 -7.82 1.95
C ASN A 123 25.52 -7.86 3.42
N ASP A 124 25.96 -6.90 4.22
CA ASP A 124 25.51 -6.74 5.61
C ASP A 124 24.07 -6.20 5.67
N LYS A 125 23.43 -6.35 6.84
CA LYS A 125 22.03 -5.92 7.08
C LYS A 125 21.81 -4.43 6.83
N GLU A 126 22.80 -3.59 7.15
CA GLU A 126 22.73 -2.15 6.91
C GLU A 126 22.63 -1.86 5.40
N THR A 127 23.49 -2.49 4.61
CA THR A 127 23.48 -2.37 3.15
C THR A 127 22.17 -2.89 2.56
N GLN A 128 21.67 -4.03 3.03
CA GLN A 128 20.39 -4.59 2.58
C GLN A 128 19.22 -3.65 2.92
N GLY A 129 19.20 -3.09 4.12
CA GLY A 129 18.20 -2.11 4.56
C GLY A 129 18.23 -0.85 3.69
N PHE A 130 19.42 -0.33 3.38
CA PHE A 130 19.59 0.81 2.48
C PHE A 130 18.98 0.55 1.09
N PHE A 131 19.35 -0.55 0.43
CA PHE A 131 18.83 -0.85 -0.91
C PHE A 131 17.31 -1.08 -0.89
N LYS A 132 16.78 -1.69 0.16
CA LYS A 132 15.34 -1.86 0.36
C LYS A 132 14.63 -0.50 0.43
N GLU A 133 15.06 0.37 1.33
CA GLU A 133 14.43 1.68 1.56
C GLU A 133 14.59 2.62 0.37
N PHE A 134 15.79 2.66 -0.23
CA PHE A 134 16.05 3.50 -1.40
C PHE A 134 15.19 3.07 -2.59
N THR A 135 15.13 1.77 -2.88
CA THR A 135 14.36 1.24 -4.00
C THR A 135 12.87 1.51 -3.81
N LEU A 136 12.34 1.23 -2.61
CA LEU A 136 10.94 1.51 -2.28
C LEU A 136 10.61 2.99 -2.48
N LYS A 137 11.45 3.89 -1.96
CA LYS A 137 11.26 5.33 -2.10
C LYS A 137 11.23 5.77 -3.56
N LYS A 138 12.18 5.30 -4.39
CA LYS A 138 12.23 5.66 -5.82
C LYS A 138 10.99 5.19 -6.58
N ILE A 139 10.53 3.96 -6.33
CA ILE A 139 9.33 3.43 -6.97
C ILE A 139 8.09 4.23 -6.53
N LEU A 140 7.93 4.50 -5.24
CA LEU A 140 6.80 5.28 -4.73
C LEU A 140 6.78 6.69 -5.30
N SER A 141 7.92 7.38 -5.37
CA SER A 141 8.00 8.70 -6.00
C SER A 141 7.65 8.66 -7.49
N GLY A 142 8.02 7.59 -8.20
CA GLY A 142 7.59 7.38 -9.59
C GLY A 142 6.09 7.18 -9.72
N ILE A 143 5.50 6.33 -8.88
CA ILE A 143 4.06 6.08 -8.82
C ILE A 143 3.28 7.37 -8.52
N GLU A 144 3.73 8.13 -7.51
CA GLU A 144 3.12 9.41 -7.13
C GLU A 144 3.17 10.43 -8.28
N LYS A 145 4.31 10.52 -8.96
CA LYS A 145 4.45 11.38 -10.14
C LYS A 145 3.54 10.94 -11.28
N ASP A 146 3.48 9.65 -11.59
CA ASP A 146 2.64 9.11 -12.66
C ASP A 146 1.14 9.39 -12.38
N LEU A 147 0.69 9.24 -11.13
CA LEU A 147 -0.68 9.55 -10.72
C LEU A 147 -0.97 11.06 -10.83
N LYS A 148 -0.04 11.90 -10.38
CA LYS A 148 -0.17 13.36 -10.50
C LYS A 148 -0.23 13.81 -11.96
N ASP A 149 0.63 13.26 -12.82
CA ASP A 149 0.60 13.53 -14.27
C ASP A 149 -0.71 13.03 -14.92
N PHE A 150 -1.33 11.99 -14.34
CA PHE A 150 -2.66 11.50 -14.72
C PHE A 150 -3.82 12.34 -14.16
N GLY A 151 -3.55 13.33 -13.30
CA GLY A 151 -4.54 14.22 -12.70
C GLY A 151 -5.12 13.72 -11.37
N VAL A 152 -4.51 12.71 -10.76
CA VAL A 152 -4.94 12.12 -9.48
C VAL A 152 -3.94 12.47 -8.39
N GLU A 153 -4.43 13.09 -7.31
CA GLU A 153 -3.67 13.35 -6.10
C GLU A 153 -4.34 12.65 -4.90
N PHE A 154 -3.52 12.13 -3.99
CA PHE A 154 -3.97 11.45 -2.78
C PHE A 154 -3.71 12.33 -1.55
N ASP A 155 -4.65 12.30 -0.60
CA ASP A 155 -4.51 12.99 0.68
C ASP A 155 -3.59 12.24 1.64
N VAL A 156 -3.66 10.89 1.59
CA VAL A 156 -2.91 10.02 2.49
C VAL A 156 -2.24 8.88 1.72
N TRP A 157 -0.95 8.68 2.01
CA TRP A 157 -0.17 7.51 1.59
C TRP A 157 0.07 6.64 2.82
N PHE A 158 -0.73 5.58 2.98
CA PHE A 158 -0.76 4.76 4.19
C PHE A 158 0.21 3.57 4.09
N SER A 159 1.19 3.49 4.98
CA SER A 159 2.19 2.41 5.02
C SER A 159 1.69 1.19 5.81
N GLU A 160 1.72 -0.01 5.22
CA GLU A 160 1.42 -1.26 5.90
C GLU A 160 2.38 -1.50 7.09
N LYS A 161 3.65 -1.13 6.97
CA LYS A 161 4.63 -1.19 8.06
C LYS A 161 4.16 -0.49 9.33
N SER A 162 3.42 0.62 9.20
CA SER A 162 2.88 1.37 10.34
C SER A 162 1.82 0.62 11.16
N LEU A 163 1.24 -0.47 10.61
CA LEU A 163 0.32 -1.35 11.34
C LEU A 163 1.04 -2.23 12.36
N TYR A 164 2.31 -2.56 12.09
CA TYR A 164 3.11 -3.47 12.90
C TYR A 164 3.97 -2.77 13.95
N GLU A 165 4.27 -1.48 13.77
CA GLU A 165 5.16 -0.71 14.66
C GLU A 165 4.54 -0.32 16.02
N GLN A 166 3.23 -0.53 16.22
CA GLN A 166 2.49 0.06 17.34
C GLN A 166 1.65 -0.94 18.15
N ASN A 167 1.94 -2.25 18.12
CA ASN A 167 1.12 -3.30 18.77
C ASN A 167 -0.37 -3.32 18.35
N LYS A 168 -0.77 -2.57 17.31
CA LYS A 168 -2.17 -2.47 16.84
C LYS A 168 -2.80 -3.82 16.52
N LEU A 169 -2.00 -4.73 15.95
CA LEU A 169 -2.45 -6.09 15.68
C LEU A 169 -2.86 -6.82 16.97
N GLN A 170 -2.04 -6.69 18.02
CA GLN A 170 -2.32 -7.31 19.32
C GLN A 170 -3.60 -6.73 19.94
N GLU A 171 -3.77 -5.39 19.91
CA GLU A 171 -4.97 -4.72 20.42
C GLU A 171 -6.25 -5.19 19.71
N VAL A 172 -6.19 -5.35 18.39
CA VAL A 172 -7.32 -5.83 17.57
C VAL A 172 -7.65 -7.29 17.87
N ILE A 173 -6.62 -8.14 18.00
CA ILE A 173 -6.80 -9.55 18.37
C ILE A 173 -7.47 -9.65 19.74
N GLU A 174 -6.97 -8.91 20.73
CA GLU A 174 -7.53 -8.89 22.09
C GLU A 174 -8.99 -8.43 22.09
N LEU A 175 -9.32 -7.37 21.35
CA LEU A 175 -10.69 -6.89 21.21
C LEU A 175 -11.62 -7.96 20.63
N LEU A 176 -11.21 -8.62 19.55
CA LEU A 176 -12.01 -9.67 18.90
C LEU A 176 -12.14 -10.92 19.78
N GLN A 177 -11.10 -11.25 20.54
CA GLN A 177 -11.11 -12.36 21.49
C GLN A 177 -12.04 -12.07 22.69
N GLN A 178 -11.99 -10.86 23.26
CA GLN A 178 -12.89 -10.43 24.32
C GLN A 178 -14.37 -10.46 23.88
N ARG A 179 -14.64 -10.19 22.60
CA ARG A 179 -15.98 -10.28 22.02
C ARG A 179 -16.37 -11.71 21.61
N GLY A 180 -15.50 -12.71 21.78
CA GLY A 180 -15.77 -14.11 21.49
C GLY A 180 -15.79 -14.47 20.01
N PHE A 181 -15.25 -13.61 19.14
CA PHE A 181 -15.21 -13.81 17.69
C PHE A 181 -13.96 -14.54 17.21
N LEU A 182 -12.95 -14.74 18.06
CA LEU A 182 -11.78 -15.56 17.76
C LEU A 182 -11.86 -16.93 18.43
N TYR A 183 -11.29 -17.94 17.78
CA TYR A 183 -11.09 -19.28 18.34
C TYR A 183 -9.85 -19.93 17.75
N GLU A 184 -9.27 -20.88 18.48
CA GLU A 184 -8.14 -21.67 17.99
C GLU A 184 -8.61 -23.01 17.41
N GLU A 185 -8.08 -23.37 16.25
CA GLU A 185 -8.29 -24.67 15.64
C GLU A 185 -7.05 -25.07 14.83
N LYS A 186 -6.59 -26.31 15.02
CA LYS A 186 -5.39 -26.88 14.35
C LYS A 186 -4.14 -26.01 14.53
N GLY A 187 -3.97 -25.41 15.70
CA GLY A 187 -2.83 -24.54 16.02
C GLY A 187 -2.87 -23.15 15.39
N ALA A 188 -3.90 -22.83 14.60
CA ALA A 188 -4.11 -21.50 14.02
C ALA A 188 -5.23 -20.74 14.76
N LEU A 189 -5.19 -19.42 14.73
CA LEU A 189 -6.22 -18.53 15.26
C LEU A 189 -7.18 -18.10 14.15
N TRP A 190 -8.47 -18.33 14.34
CA TRP A 190 -9.53 -18.14 13.35
C TRP A 190 -10.52 -17.08 13.81
N LEU A 191 -10.99 -16.26 12.88
CA LEU A 191 -12.14 -15.39 13.03
C LEU A 191 -13.40 -16.15 12.62
N LYS A 192 -14.41 -16.12 13.48
CA LYS A 192 -15.78 -16.63 13.23
C LYS A 192 -16.53 -15.76 12.22
N SER A 193 -15.99 -15.56 11.03
CA SER A 193 -16.60 -14.69 10.01
C SER A 193 -17.92 -15.24 9.47
N THR A 194 -18.17 -16.54 9.58
CA THR A 194 -19.44 -17.17 9.18
C THR A 194 -20.66 -16.62 9.94
N VAL A 195 -20.49 -16.18 11.19
CA VAL A 195 -21.60 -15.56 11.96
C VAL A 195 -22.03 -14.21 11.37
N PHE A 196 -21.21 -13.62 10.50
CA PHE A 196 -21.46 -12.39 9.77
C PHE A 196 -21.76 -12.61 8.28
N GLY A 197 -21.97 -13.86 7.86
CA GLY A 197 -22.37 -14.21 6.49
C GLY A 197 -21.23 -14.52 5.52
N ASP A 198 -19.99 -14.69 6.00
CA ASP A 198 -18.89 -15.21 5.17
C ASP A 198 -19.08 -16.71 4.86
N GLU A 199 -18.50 -17.19 3.76
CA GLU A 199 -18.63 -18.58 3.31
C GLU A 199 -17.93 -19.57 4.25
N LYS A 200 -16.86 -19.11 4.89
CA LYS A 200 -16.06 -19.89 5.85
C LYS A 200 -15.30 -18.97 6.78
N ASP A 201 -14.98 -19.47 7.95
CA ASP A 201 -14.15 -18.79 8.92
C ASP A 201 -12.75 -18.53 8.34
N ARG A 202 -12.13 -17.42 8.77
CA ARG A 202 -10.88 -16.92 8.19
C ARG A 202 -9.76 -17.05 9.20
N VAL A 203 -8.65 -17.64 8.77
CA VAL A 203 -7.42 -17.66 9.57
C VAL A 203 -6.91 -16.24 9.72
N VAL A 204 -6.70 -15.80 10.96
CA VAL A 204 -6.06 -14.51 11.29
C VAL A 204 -4.58 -14.73 11.53
N ILE A 205 -4.22 -15.72 12.36
CA ILE A 205 -2.84 -16.11 12.65
C ILE A 205 -2.65 -17.57 12.26
N ARG A 206 -1.60 -17.85 11.48
CA ARG A 206 -1.26 -19.22 11.05
C ARG A 206 -0.66 -20.03 12.21
N GLU A 207 -0.57 -21.34 12.01
CA GLU A 207 0.07 -22.28 12.96
C GLU A 207 1.51 -21.95 13.34
N ASN A 208 2.22 -21.21 12.49
CA ASN A 208 3.59 -20.75 12.73
C ASN A 208 3.66 -19.37 13.41
N ASN A 209 2.56 -18.89 13.98
CA ASN A 209 2.41 -17.57 14.61
C ASN A 209 2.62 -16.37 13.67
N ILE A 210 2.60 -16.59 12.35
CA ILE A 210 2.70 -15.51 11.38
C ILE A 210 1.30 -14.96 11.05
N PRO A 211 1.06 -13.64 11.16
CA PRO A 211 -0.19 -13.02 10.74
C PRO A 211 -0.48 -13.25 9.25
N THR A 212 -1.75 -13.38 8.91
CA THR A 212 -2.20 -13.43 7.52
C THR A 212 -2.43 -12.02 6.95
N TYR A 213 -2.53 -11.89 5.63
CA TYR A 213 -2.98 -10.63 5.01
C TYR A 213 -4.37 -10.21 5.51
N PHE A 214 -5.24 -11.18 5.81
CA PHE A 214 -6.54 -10.91 6.40
C PHE A 214 -6.41 -10.25 7.79
N ALA A 215 -5.37 -10.58 8.56
CA ALA A 215 -5.08 -9.88 9.81
C ALA A 215 -4.66 -8.42 9.56
N SER A 216 -3.77 -8.16 8.59
CA SER A 216 -3.42 -6.79 8.17
C SER A 216 -4.67 -5.98 7.83
N ASP A 217 -5.58 -6.56 7.04
CA ASP A 217 -6.82 -5.90 6.60
C ASP A 217 -7.74 -5.53 7.76
N ILE A 218 -7.91 -6.41 8.74
CA ILE A 218 -8.73 -6.11 9.93
C ILE A 218 -8.13 -4.92 10.69
N VAL A 219 -6.81 -4.93 10.93
CA VAL A 219 -6.14 -3.85 11.68
C VAL A 219 -6.23 -2.54 10.93
N TYR A 220 -6.07 -2.58 9.61
CA TYR A 220 -6.20 -1.41 8.76
C TYR A 220 -7.63 -0.85 8.76
N HIS A 221 -8.66 -1.70 8.64
CA HIS A 221 -10.05 -1.24 8.72
C HIS A 221 -10.41 -0.69 10.11
N GLN A 222 -9.89 -1.30 11.18
CA GLN A 222 -10.03 -0.74 12.52
C GLN A 222 -9.37 0.64 12.62
N ASN A 223 -8.22 0.84 11.98
CA ASN A 223 -7.56 2.15 11.93
C ASN A 223 -8.41 3.20 11.18
N LYS A 224 -9.03 2.84 10.04
CA LYS A 224 -9.97 3.72 9.32
C LYS A 224 -11.15 4.11 10.20
N TYR A 225 -11.75 3.14 10.88
CA TYR A 225 -12.87 3.38 11.80
C TYR A 225 -12.48 4.32 12.96
N GLN A 226 -11.28 4.15 13.53
CA GLN A 226 -10.76 5.03 14.58
C GLN A 226 -10.48 6.46 14.10
N ARG A 227 -10.24 6.67 12.80
CA ARG A 227 -10.09 8.00 12.17
C ARG A 227 -11.43 8.69 11.89
N GLY A 228 -12.55 7.99 12.10
CA GLY A 228 -13.90 8.54 11.99
C GLY A 228 -14.54 8.42 10.61
N PHE A 229 -14.11 7.45 9.82
CA PHE A 229 -14.74 7.05 8.55
C PHE A 229 -15.76 5.93 8.75
#